data_AF-B7MU98-F1
#
_entry.id   AF-B7MU98-F1
#
_cell.length_a   1.000
_cell.length_b   1.000
_cell.length_c   1.000
_cell.angle_alpha   90.00
_cell.angle_beta   90.00
_cell.angle_gamma   90.00
#
_symmetry.space_group_name_H-M   'P 1'
#
loop_
_entity.id
_entity.type
_entity.pdbx_description
1 polymer ?
#
loop_
_entity_poly.entity_id
_entity_poly.type
_entity_poly.pdbx_seq_one_letter_code
_entity_poly.pdbx_strand_id
1 'polypeptide(L)'
;MSTHNTHINETIHLLSDTYSAEKQLTRALAKLARATSNEKLSQAFHAHLEETHGQIERIDQIVCVLSEHKTLSVSWSHYQFLLPNNLPQPGYYLAVDL
;
A
#
# COMPACT_ATOMS: atom_id res chain seq x y z
N MET A 1 -21.42 -17.73 12.98
CA MET A 1 -19.98 -17.39 12.98
C MET A 1 -19.43 -17.31 11.54
N SER A 2 -19.77 -16.29 10.74
CA SER A 2 -19.13 -16.15 9.40
C SER A 2 -19.11 -14.74 8.79
N THR A 3 -19.79 -13.73 9.35
CA THR A 3 -19.84 -12.40 8.73
C THR A 3 -18.53 -11.62 8.90
N HIS A 4 -17.85 -11.77 10.04
CA HIS A 4 -16.63 -11.00 10.33
C HIS A 4 -15.45 -11.32 9.39
N ASN A 5 -15.27 -12.57 8.98
CA ASN A 5 -14.14 -12.94 8.09
C ASN A 5 -14.38 -12.47 6.64
N THR A 6 -15.64 -12.46 6.19
CA THR A 6 -16.01 -11.95 4.86
C THR A 6 -15.74 -10.45 4.74
N HIS A 7 -16.13 -9.64 5.73
CA HIS A 7 -15.90 -8.19 5.69
C HIS A 7 -14.42 -7.80 5.72
N ILE A 8 -13.59 -8.54 6.45
CA ILE A 8 -12.13 -8.30 6.45
C ILE A 8 -11.56 -8.61 5.06
N ASN A 9 -12.01 -9.68 4.40
CA ASN A 9 -11.55 -10.00 3.06
C ASN A 9 -11.94 -8.93 2.03
N GLU A 10 -13.20 -8.47 2.07
CA GLU A 10 -13.68 -7.36 1.22
C GLU A 10 -12.86 -6.08 1.44
N THR A 11 -12.53 -5.77 2.70
CA THR A 11 -11.72 -4.60 3.05
C THR A 11 -10.30 -4.70 2.49
N ILE A 12 -9.67 -5.88 2.55
CA ILE A 12 -8.33 -6.12 1.98
C ILE A 12 -8.34 -5.94 0.46
N HIS A 13 -9.37 -6.44 -0.23
CA HIS A 13 -9.51 -6.25 -1.67
C HIS A 13 -9.64 -4.76 -2.03
N LEU A 14 -10.51 -4.03 -1.32
CA LEU A 14 -10.68 -2.60 -1.55
C LEU A 14 -9.38 -1.82 -1.31
N LEU A 15 -8.64 -2.13 -0.25
CA LEU A 15 -7.33 -1.52 0.02
C LEU A 15 -6.31 -1.82 -1.09
N SER A 16 -6.31 -3.04 -1.63
CA SER A 16 -5.44 -3.42 -2.76
C SER A 16 -5.80 -2.64 -4.03
N ASP A 17 -7.09 -2.44 -4.31
CA ASP A 17 -7.54 -1.65 -5.46
C ASP A 17 -7.15 -0.18 -5.30
N THR A 18 -7.36 0.40 -4.11
CA THR A 18 -6.91 1.77 -3.80
C THR A 18 -5.39 1.89 -3.95
N TYR A 19 -4.61 0.96 -3.40
CA TYR A 19 -3.15 0.96 -3.54
C TYR A 19 -2.70 0.98 -5.00
N SER A 20 -3.32 0.14 -5.84
CA SER A 20 -3.04 0.08 -7.27
C SER A 20 -3.39 1.40 -7.97
N ALA A 21 -4.51 2.03 -7.60
CA ALA A 21 -4.92 3.33 -8.13
C ALA A 21 -3.91 4.43 -7.76
N GLU A 22 -3.48 4.51 -6.49
CA GLU A 22 -2.48 5.50 -6.05
C GLU A 22 -1.14 5.32 -6.78
N LYS A 23 -0.69 4.07 -6.95
CA LYS A 23 0.54 3.76 -7.69
C LYS A 23 0.46 4.16 -9.16
N GLN A 24 -0.72 4.09 -9.78
CA GLN A 24 -0.93 4.61 -11.14
C GLN A 24 -0.97 6.14 -11.16
N LEU A 25 -1.58 6.76 -10.14
CA LEU A 25 -1.69 8.21 -10.01
C LEU A 25 -0.31 8.87 -9.87
N THR A 26 0.63 8.31 -9.12
CA THR A 26 2.01 8.83 -9.03
C THR A 26 2.67 9.01 -10.41
N ARG A 27 2.50 8.03 -11.31
CA ARG A 27 3.05 8.07 -12.68
C ARG A 27 2.36 9.15 -13.50
N ALA A 28 1.05 9.28 -13.37
CA ALA A 28 0.28 10.32 -14.05
C ALA A 28 0.67 11.72 -13.57
N LEU A 29 0.77 11.94 -12.26
CA LEU A 29 1.18 13.22 -11.66
C LEU A 29 2.59 13.62 -12.09
N ALA A 30 3.54 12.69 -12.08
CA ALA A 30 4.90 12.95 -12.54
C ALA A 30 4.93 13.32 -14.05
N LYS A 31 4.08 12.70 -14.87
CA LYS A 31 3.95 13.03 -16.30
C LYS A 31 3.32 14.42 -16.49
N LEU A 32 2.27 14.74 -15.74
CA LEU A 32 1.56 16.02 -15.82
C LEU A 32 2.42 17.19 -15.34
N ALA A 33 3.17 17.01 -14.26
CA ALA A 33 4.14 18.00 -13.76
C ALA A 33 5.18 18.38 -14.83
N ARG A 34 5.69 17.39 -15.58
CA ARG A 34 6.64 17.61 -16.68
C ARG A 34 6.01 18.21 -17.95
N ALA A 35 4.72 17.98 -18.18
CA ALA A 35 4.03 18.38 -19.41
C ALA A 35 3.44 19.79 -19.35
N THR A 36 3.16 20.31 -18.15
CA THR A 36 2.60 21.65 -17.97
C THR A 36 3.67 22.73 -18.10
N SER A 37 3.36 23.80 -18.82
CA SER A 37 4.18 25.01 -18.89
C SER A 37 3.86 26.04 -17.79
N ASN A 38 2.78 25.81 -17.02
CA ASN A 38 2.40 26.67 -15.93
C ASN A 38 3.08 26.21 -14.63
N GLU A 39 3.96 27.06 -14.11
CA GLU A 39 4.78 26.79 -12.94
C GLU A 39 3.94 26.48 -11.68
N LYS A 40 2.87 27.23 -11.42
CA LYS A 40 1.98 26.98 -10.27
C LYS A 40 1.29 25.62 -10.38
N LEU A 41 0.89 25.25 -11.59
CA LEU A 41 0.25 23.95 -11.84
C LEU A 41 1.25 22.80 -11.73
N SER A 42 2.49 23.00 -12.18
CA SER A 42 3.58 22.02 -12.00
C SER A 42 3.83 21.76 -10.51
N GLN A 43 3.97 22.83 -9.72
CA GLN A 43 4.14 22.73 -8.27
C GLN A 43 2.97 22.03 -7.58
N ALA A 44 1.73 22.29 -8.01
CA ALA A 44 0.55 21.60 -7.49
C ALA A 44 0.61 20.09 -7.78
N PHE A 45 1.04 19.67 -8.98
CA PHE A 45 1.22 18.25 -9.29
C PHE A 45 2.34 17.61 -8.47
N HIS A 46 3.44 18.33 -8.23
CA HIS A 46 4.52 17.86 -7.35
C HIS A 46 4.07 17.71 -5.89
N ALA A 47 3.35 18.70 -5.36
CA ALA A 47 2.81 18.63 -4.01
C ALA A 47 1.83 17.47 -3.85
N HIS A 48 0.95 17.26 -4.82
CA HIS A 48 0.01 16.14 -4.78
C HIS A 48 0.73 14.78 -4.92
N LEU A 49 1.80 14.70 -5.71
CA LEU A 49 2.61 13.49 -5.83
C LEU A 49 3.25 13.08 -4.50
N GLU A 50 3.77 14.05 -3.73
CA GLU A 50 4.28 13.79 -2.38
C GLU A 50 3.16 13.31 -1.43
N GLU A 51 1.98 13.92 -1.51
CA GLU A 51 0.82 13.47 -0.73
C GLU A 51 0.42 12.02 -1.08
N THR A 52 0.39 11.68 -2.38
CA THR A 52 0.10 10.33 -2.86
C THR A 52 1.12 9.31 -2.36
N HIS A 53 2.41 9.64 -2.30
CA HIS A 53 3.41 8.75 -1.70
C HIS A 53 3.11 8.47 -0.21
N GLY A 54 2.77 9.50 0.56
CA GLY A 54 2.36 9.31 1.96
C GLY A 54 1.05 8.53 2.13
N GLN A 55 0.13 8.60 1.16
CA GLN A 55 -1.08 7.77 1.15
C GLN A 55 -0.75 6.30 0.91
N ILE A 56 0.15 5.99 -0.03
CA ILE A 56 0.63 4.63 -0.30
C ILE A 56 1.26 4.02 0.96
N GLU A 57 2.15 4.76 1.64
CA GLU A 57 2.79 4.31 2.89
C GLU A 57 1.78 4.02 4.00
N ARG A 58 0.73 4.83 4.13
CA ARG A 58 -0.34 4.59 5.10
C ARG A 58 -1.13 3.32 4.77
N ILE A 59 -1.40 3.06 3.49
CA ILE A 59 -2.08 1.83 3.08
C ILE A 59 -1.21 0.61 3.42
N ASP A 60 0.10 0.67 3.15
CA ASP A 60 1.04 -0.40 3.51
C ASP A 60 1.01 -0.69 5.02
N GLN A 61 1.01 0.34 5.87
CA GLN A 61 0.89 0.18 7.33
C GLN A 61 -0.42 -0.49 7.75
N ILE A 62 -1.55 -0.08 7.15
CA ILE A 62 -2.87 -0.66 7.46
C ILE A 62 -2.92 -2.13 7.06
N VAL A 63 -2.37 -2.49 5.90
CA VAL A 63 -2.30 -3.88 5.45
C VAL A 63 -1.45 -4.73 6.41
N CYS A 64 -0.31 -4.21 6.88
CA CYS A 64 0.50 -4.89 7.90
C CYS A 64 -0.30 -5.18 9.17
N VAL A 65 -0.94 -4.17 9.76
CA VAL A 65 -1.75 -4.32 10.99
C VAL A 65 -2.90 -5.31 10.81
N LEU A 66 -3.61 -5.25 9.67
CA LEU A 66 -4.70 -6.18 9.36
C LEU A 66 -4.21 -7.62 9.19
N SER A 67 -2.97 -7.82 8.76
CA SER A 67 -2.37 -9.14 8.61
C SER A 67 -1.79 -9.73 9.89
N GLU A 68 -1.23 -8.90 10.77
CA GLU A 68 -0.72 -9.32 12.08
C GLU A 68 -1.84 -9.82 13.01
N HIS A 69 -3.05 -9.26 12.87
CA HIS A 69 -4.25 -9.75 13.55
C HIS A 69 -4.80 -11.08 12.98
N LYS A 70 -4.31 -11.55 11.82
CA LYS A 70 -4.52 -12.91 11.32
C LYS A 70 -3.30 -13.77 11.70
N THR A 71 -3.22 -14.17 12.97
CA THR A 71 -2.41 -15.33 13.33
C THR A 71 -2.85 -16.54 12.50
N LEU A 72 -1.91 -17.00 11.67
CA LEU A 72 -1.80 -18.25 10.93
C LEU A 72 -2.34 -18.28 9.48
N SER A 73 -1.36 -18.43 8.58
CA SER A 73 -1.46 -19.00 7.23
C SER A 73 -2.12 -18.16 6.14
N VAL A 74 -1.48 -17.04 5.78
CA VAL A 74 -1.55 -16.55 4.40
C VAL A 74 -0.13 -16.43 3.88
N SER A 75 0.24 -17.30 2.93
CA SER A 75 1.54 -17.24 2.28
C SER A 75 1.59 -16.01 1.37
N TRP A 76 2.48 -15.08 1.68
CA TRP A 76 2.68 -13.81 0.97
C TRP A 76 3.36 -13.94 -0.39
N SER A 77 3.52 -15.16 -0.92
CA SER A 77 4.19 -15.41 -2.21
C SER A 77 3.56 -14.65 -3.39
N HIS A 78 2.27 -14.31 -3.32
CA HIS A 78 1.58 -13.55 -4.38
C HIS A 78 1.91 -12.05 -4.37
N TYR A 79 2.22 -11.47 -3.21
CA TYR A 79 2.47 -10.04 -3.04
C TYR A 79 3.95 -9.66 -3.10
N GLN A 80 4.85 -10.65 -3.16
CA GLN A 80 6.29 -10.49 -3.29
C GLN A 80 6.72 -9.66 -4.53
N PHE A 81 5.87 -9.59 -5.56
CA PHE A 81 6.12 -8.83 -6.80
C PHE A 81 5.86 -7.32 -6.67
N LEU A 82 5.14 -6.89 -5.64
CA LEU A 82 4.70 -5.49 -5.50
C LEU A 82 5.51 -4.68 -4.49
N LEU A 83 6.33 -5.35 -3.66
CA LEU A 83 7.20 -4.70 -2.67
C LEU A 83 8.47 -4.15 -3.32
N PRO A 84 8.90 -2.91 -2.98
CA PRO A 84 10.21 -2.41 -3.37
C PRO A 84 11.34 -3.26 -2.75
N ASN A 85 12.43 -3.41 -3.52
CA ASN A 85 13.54 -4.37 -3.37
C ASN A 85 14.34 -4.38 -2.03
N ASN A 86 13.86 -3.78 -0.94
CA ASN A 86 14.60 -3.72 0.33
C ASN A 86 13.73 -3.72 1.61
N LEU A 87 12.45 -4.10 1.55
CA LEU A 87 11.74 -4.37 2.82
C LEU A 87 12.26 -5.68 3.42
N PRO A 88 12.65 -5.70 4.72
CA PRO A 88 13.04 -6.94 5.37
C PRO A 88 11.85 -7.92 5.29
N GLN A 89 12.12 -9.11 4.73
CA GLN A 89 11.16 -10.21 4.79
C GLN A 89 10.77 -10.42 6.26
N PRO A 90 9.49 -10.61 6.60
CA PRO A 90 9.11 -10.89 7.98
C PRO A 90 9.79 -12.20 8.39
N GLY A 91 10.90 -12.06 9.10
CA GLY A 91 11.54 -13.18 9.78
C GLY A 91 10.53 -13.72 10.77
N TYR A 92 10.26 -15.02 10.68
CA TYR A 92 9.44 -15.72 11.66
C TYR A 92 10.04 -15.51 13.05
N TYR A 93 9.54 -14.51 13.78
CA TYR A 93 9.84 -14.33 15.19
C TYR A 93 9.11 -15.42 15.96
N LEU A 94 9.77 -16.58 16.10
CA LEU A 94 9.48 -17.51 17.17
C LEU A 94 9.93 -16.85 18.48
N ALA A 95 8.99 -16.21 19.18
CA ALA A 95 9.13 -15.96 20.60
C ALA A 95 8.27 -17.00 21.34
N VAL A 96 8.91 -18.14 21.63
CA VAL A 96 8.68 -18.87 22.87
C VAL A 96 9.09 -17.92 24.01
N ASP A 97 8.16 -17.58 24.89
CA ASP A 97 8.34 -17.40 26.34
C ASP A 97 7.13 -16.67 26.97
N LEU A 98 6.18 -17.48 27.46
CA LEU A 98 5.52 -17.49 28.79
C LEU A 98 4.13 -18.16 28.71
#